data_AF-A0A6H1LLV7-F1
#
_entry.id   AF-A0A6H1LLV7-F1
#
_cell.length_a   1.000
_cell.length_b   1.000
_cell.length_c   1.000
_cell.angle_alpha   90.00
_cell.angle_beta   90.00
_cell.angle_gamma   90.00
#
_symmetry.space_group_name_H-M   'P 1'
#
loop_
_entity.id
_entity.type
_entity.pdbx_description
1 polymer ?
#
loop_
_entity_poly.entity_id
_entity_poly.type
_entity_poly.pdbx_seq_one_letter_code
_entity_poly.pdbx_strand_id
1 'polypeptide(L)'
;MTSSLPASRPRRRRIRGTAAALLSAAAFAASPAAVAAGRPAGPSSDVRSDDGKPTVVLVHGAFADASSWNAVVERLQKDGYRVVAAANPLRGLATDSASVAGVLRSIQGPIVLVGHSYGGAVISQAATGNPNVKALVYVSAFMPDKGEVLGRLAARFPGSALNPALKKVPFRNTDGTTGTDLYVAPDKFHAVFAADLPRTTTSVTAATQRPIAASAFNDKATSAAWRTIPSWAAVATARSRSR
;
A
#
# COMPACT_ATOMS: atom_id res chain seq x y z
N MET A 1 -56.83 -27.85 -44.75
CA MET A 1 -55.42 -27.79 -44.31
C MET A 1 -54.55 -27.55 -45.54
N THR A 2 -54.13 -26.29 -45.66
CA THR A 2 -53.01 -25.66 -46.42
C THR A 2 -52.50 -26.21 -47.77
N SER A 3 -52.50 -25.25 -48.70
CA SER A 3 -52.12 -25.22 -50.12
C SER A 3 -50.61 -24.97 -50.40
N SER A 4 -50.20 -25.42 -51.60
CA SER A 4 -49.26 -24.81 -52.59
C SER A 4 -47.73 -24.66 -52.35
N LEU A 5 -46.97 -25.21 -53.33
CA LEU A 5 -45.53 -25.02 -53.73
C LEU A 5 -45.19 -23.54 -54.08
N PRO A 6 -43.92 -23.06 -54.30
CA PRO A 6 -42.74 -23.76 -54.87
C PRO A 6 -41.32 -23.31 -54.38
N ALA A 7 -40.29 -23.76 -55.12
CA ALA A 7 -38.84 -23.73 -54.87
C ALA A 7 -38.12 -22.36 -54.95
N SER A 8 -36.96 -22.27 -54.27
CA SER A 8 -35.86 -21.36 -54.67
C SER A 8 -34.47 -21.79 -54.14
N ARG A 9 -33.55 -22.08 -55.05
CA ARG A 9 -32.07 -21.94 -54.90
C ARG A 9 -31.63 -20.92 -55.98
N PRO A 10 -30.38 -20.43 -56.02
CA PRO A 10 -29.46 -19.96 -54.97
C PRO A 10 -29.00 -18.50 -55.27
N ARG A 11 -28.36 -17.78 -54.34
CA ARG A 11 -27.56 -16.59 -54.70
C ARG A 11 -26.33 -16.41 -53.79
N ARG A 12 -25.17 -16.79 -54.32
CA ARG A 12 -23.86 -16.28 -53.90
C ARG A 12 -23.81 -14.78 -54.19
N ARG A 13 -23.32 -13.97 -53.25
CA ARG A 13 -22.75 -12.65 -53.55
C ARG A 13 -21.34 -12.58 -52.97
N ARG A 14 -20.37 -12.39 -53.88
CA ARG A 14 -18.94 -12.20 -53.61
C ARG A 14 -18.69 -10.74 -53.18
N ILE A 15 -17.81 -10.53 -52.21
CA ILE A 15 -16.92 -9.36 -52.13
C ILE A 15 -15.59 -9.93 -51.62
N ARG A 16 -14.65 -10.29 -52.52
CA ARG A 16 -13.47 -9.49 -52.93
C ARG A 16 -12.75 -8.84 -51.75
N GLY A 17 -11.84 -9.59 -51.13
CA GLY A 17 -10.70 -9.04 -50.39
C GLY A 17 -9.42 -9.52 -51.06
N THR A 18 -8.90 -8.72 -51.99
CA THR A 18 -7.56 -8.91 -52.57
C THR A 18 -6.50 -8.44 -51.59
N ALA A 19 -5.41 -9.21 -51.57
CA ALA A 19 -4.14 -9.04 -50.87
C ALA A 19 -3.59 -7.61 -50.81
N ALA A 20 -2.84 -7.31 -49.75
CA ALA A 20 -1.39 -7.06 -49.85
C ALA A 20 -0.80 -6.83 -48.44
N ALA A 21 0.14 -7.69 -48.07
CA ALA A 21 1.14 -7.38 -47.07
C ALA A 21 2.16 -6.42 -47.68
N LEU A 22 2.50 -5.33 -46.99
CA LEU A 22 3.80 -4.67 -47.16
C LEU A 22 4.26 -4.10 -45.82
N LEU A 23 5.46 -4.55 -45.42
CA LEU A 23 6.28 -4.00 -44.35
C LEU A 23 6.61 -2.54 -44.61
N SER A 24 6.71 -1.74 -43.56
CA SER A 24 7.59 -0.57 -43.55
C SER A 24 8.14 -0.37 -42.15
N ALA A 25 9.39 -0.81 -41.99
CA ALA A 25 10.26 -0.41 -40.90
C ALA A 25 10.59 1.08 -41.09
N ALA A 26 10.18 1.92 -40.14
CA ALA A 26 10.60 3.31 -40.11
C ALA A 26 12.03 3.38 -39.56
N ALA A 27 13.00 3.55 -40.46
CA ALA A 27 14.35 3.95 -40.12
C ALA A 27 14.33 5.42 -39.68
N PHE A 28 14.69 5.70 -38.42
CA PHE A 28 15.03 7.06 -38.01
C PHE A 28 16.44 7.37 -38.48
N ALA A 29 16.53 8.20 -39.51
CA ALA A 29 17.78 8.79 -39.97
C ALA A 29 18.34 9.72 -38.87
N ALA A 30 19.54 9.39 -38.36
CA ALA A 30 20.29 10.28 -37.49
C ALA A 30 20.91 11.42 -38.33
N SER A 31 20.57 12.66 -37.99
CA SER A 31 21.36 13.84 -38.37
C SER A 31 22.19 14.29 -37.16
N PRO A 32 23.47 14.64 -37.32
CA PRO A 32 24.33 15.05 -36.22
C PRO A 32 24.04 16.50 -35.85
N ALA A 33 23.41 16.73 -34.71
CA ALA A 33 23.40 18.05 -34.08
C ALA A 33 24.74 18.26 -33.36
N ALA A 34 25.40 19.37 -33.66
CA ALA A 34 26.69 19.76 -33.11
C ALA A 34 26.71 19.72 -31.57
N VAL A 35 27.70 19.04 -31.01
CA VAL A 35 27.94 19.01 -29.56
C VAL A 35 28.57 20.34 -29.16
N ALA A 36 27.76 21.29 -28.72
CA ALA A 36 28.25 22.41 -27.94
C ALA A 36 28.66 21.87 -26.56
N ALA A 37 29.95 21.91 -26.26
CA ALA A 37 30.50 21.51 -24.96
C ALA A 37 29.95 22.43 -23.85
N GLY A 38 28.82 22.04 -23.27
CA GLY A 38 28.29 22.62 -22.06
C GLY A 38 29.16 22.23 -20.87
N ARG A 39 29.66 23.23 -20.12
CA ARG A 39 30.34 23.06 -18.83
C ARG A 39 29.57 22.06 -17.94
N PRO A 40 30.24 21.19 -17.16
CA PRO A 40 29.54 20.40 -16.17
C PRO A 40 28.87 21.36 -15.18
N ALA A 41 27.54 21.31 -15.13
CA ALA A 41 26.78 21.92 -14.06
C ALA A 41 27.27 21.30 -12.74
N GLY A 42 27.82 22.13 -11.86
CA GLY A 42 28.06 21.74 -10.47
C GLY A 42 26.75 21.28 -9.82
N PRO A 43 26.81 20.54 -8.70
CA PRO A 43 25.62 20.02 -8.04
C PRO A 43 24.63 21.16 -7.78
N SER A 44 23.50 21.10 -8.46
CA SER A 44 22.42 22.07 -8.36
C SER A 44 21.69 21.85 -7.04
N SER A 45 21.69 22.93 -6.25
CA SER A 45 20.87 23.20 -5.07
C SER A 45 20.96 22.17 -3.94
N ASP A 46 21.68 22.56 -2.89
CA ASP A 46 21.26 22.34 -1.52
C ASP A 46 19.74 22.41 -1.44
N VAL A 47 19.13 21.26 -1.16
CA VAL A 47 17.80 21.22 -0.56
C VAL A 47 17.96 21.99 0.74
N ARG A 48 17.47 23.25 0.74
CA ARG A 48 17.40 24.08 1.92
C ARG A 48 16.96 23.19 3.08
N SER A 49 17.79 23.10 4.11
CA SER A 49 17.43 22.50 5.37
C SER A 49 16.09 23.11 5.79
N ASP A 50 15.03 22.30 5.72
CA ASP A 50 13.71 22.58 6.31
C ASP A 50 13.93 23.14 7.73
N ASP A 51 13.03 24.01 8.20
CA ASP A 51 13.07 24.85 9.42
C ASP A 51 13.28 24.12 10.78
N GLY A 52 14.23 23.18 10.87
CA GLY A 52 14.47 22.27 11.99
C GLY A 52 13.41 21.17 12.17
N LYS A 53 12.35 21.14 11.35
CA LYS A 53 11.24 20.17 11.51
C LYS A 53 11.64 18.76 11.04
N PRO A 54 11.23 17.70 11.77
CA PRO A 54 11.48 16.33 11.34
C PRO A 54 10.63 15.95 10.13
N THR A 55 11.12 14.99 9.35
CA THR A 55 10.28 14.31 8.35
C THR A 55 9.33 13.34 9.04
N VAL A 56 8.04 13.43 8.74
CA VAL A 56 7.03 12.49 9.23
C VAL A 56 6.85 11.37 8.21
N VAL A 57 7.10 10.13 8.61
CA VAL A 57 6.91 8.95 7.77
C VAL A 57 5.69 8.18 8.25
N LEU A 58 4.69 7.99 7.39
CA LEU A 58 3.42 7.35 7.71
C LEU A 58 3.35 5.95 7.08
N VAL A 59 3.09 4.94 7.89
CA VAL A 59 3.01 3.52 7.47
C VAL A 59 1.61 2.98 7.71
N HIS A 60 0.94 2.61 6.63
CA HIS A 60 -0.42 2.06 6.68
C HIS A 60 -0.46 0.63 7.25
N GLY A 61 -1.65 0.21 7.67
CA GLY A 61 -1.91 -1.14 8.16
C GLY A 61 -2.40 -2.10 7.09
N ALA A 62 -2.85 -3.27 7.54
CA ALA A 62 -3.49 -4.29 6.70
C ALA A 62 -4.74 -3.72 6.00
N PHE A 63 -5.04 -4.24 4.80
CA PHE A 63 -6.22 -3.86 4.00
C PHE A 63 -6.23 -2.42 3.46
N ALA A 64 -5.25 -1.60 3.83
CA ALA A 64 -5.09 -0.21 3.41
C ALA A 64 -3.89 -0.03 2.48
N ASP A 65 -3.73 1.18 1.96
CA ASP A 65 -2.54 1.65 1.25
C ASP A 65 -2.12 3.04 1.78
N ALA A 66 -1.10 3.65 1.17
CA ALA A 66 -0.61 4.97 1.59
C ALA A 66 -1.70 6.06 1.56
N SER A 67 -2.72 5.94 0.72
CA SER A 67 -3.79 6.94 0.60
C SER A 67 -4.70 7.00 1.83
N SER A 68 -4.67 5.98 2.70
CA SER A 68 -5.37 6.03 4.00
C SER A 68 -4.91 7.19 4.88
N TRP A 69 -3.74 7.77 4.56
CA TRP A 69 -3.18 8.91 5.25
C TRP A 69 -3.45 10.26 4.59
N ASN A 70 -4.15 10.35 3.46
CA ASN A 70 -4.30 11.60 2.69
C ASN A 70 -4.70 12.80 3.56
N ALA A 71 -5.75 12.68 4.37
CA ALA A 71 -6.21 13.76 5.24
C ALA A 71 -5.20 14.13 6.35
N VAL A 72 -4.35 13.19 6.78
CA VAL A 72 -3.27 13.46 7.75
C VAL A 72 -2.07 14.12 7.05
N VAL A 73 -1.73 13.65 5.85
CA VAL A 73 -0.70 14.25 4.99
C VAL A 73 -1.02 15.72 4.73
N GLU A 74 -2.24 16.03 4.31
CA GLU A 74 -2.69 17.41 4.04
C GLU A 74 -2.52 18.33 5.27
N ARG A 75 -2.91 17.85 6.46
CA ARG A 75 -2.80 18.61 7.71
C ARG A 75 -1.35 18.84 8.11
N LEU A 76 -0.51 17.80 8.07
CA LEU A 76 0.90 17.90 8.42
C LEU A 76 1.67 18.80 7.45
N GLN A 77 1.38 18.72 6.16
CA GLN A 77 1.98 19.59 5.15
C GLN A 77 1.56 21.05 5.36
N LYS A 78 0.28 21.30 5.69
CA LYS A 78 -0.19 22.64 6.06
C LYS A 78 0.55 23.19 7.28
N ASP A 79 0.93 22.33 8.22
CA ASP A 79 1.72 22.68 9.40
C ASP A 79 3.23 22.77 9.13
N GLY A 80 3.66 22.65 7.88
CA GLY A 80 5.05 22.81 7.43
C GLY A 80 5.94 21.58 7.64
N TYR A 81 5.36 20.39 7.85
CA TYR A 81 6.16 19.17 7.90
C TYR A 81 6.38 18.59 6.50
N ARG A 82 7.60 18.10 6.26
CA ARG A 82 7.84 17.13 5.19
C ARG A 82 7.19 15.80 5.57
N VAL A 83 6.39 15.23 4.66
CA VAL A 83 5.66 13.98 4.89
C VAL A 83 5.96 12.96 3.81
N VAL A 84 6.19 11.72 4.21
CA VAL A 84 6.33 10.55 3.33
C VAL A 84 5.35 9.48 3.75
N ALA A 85 4.37 9.15 2.90
CA ALA A 85 3.48 8.02 3.12
C ALA A 85 4.09 6.76 2.47
N ALA A 86 4.69 5.88 3.27
CA ALA A 86 5.37 4.68 2.80
C ALA A 86 4.36 3.54 2.56
N ALA A 87 4.22 3.14 1.30
CA ALA A 87 3.39 2.00 0.91
C ALA A 87 4.16 0.68 1.13
N ASN A 88 3.90 0.00 2.25
CA ASN A 88 4.50 -1.32 2.48
C ASN A 88 3.83 -2.39 1.59
N PRO A 89 4.55 -3.44 1.17
CA PRO A 89 4.03 -4.46 0.25
C PRO A 89 2.84 -5.29 0.76
N LEU A 90 2.66 -5.42 2.07
CA LEU A 90 1.70 -6.32 2.74
C LEU A 90 1.98 -7.81 2.45
N ARG A 91 3.27 -8.18 2.39
CA ARG A 91 3.74 -9.52 2.00
C ARG A 91 4.48 -10.27 3.10
N GLY A 92 4.53 -9.73 4.31
CA GLY A 92 5.14 -10.40 5.46
C GLY A 92 5.91 -9.40 6.30
N LEU A 93 5.94 -9.62 7.62
CA LEU A 93 6.51 -8.65 8.56
C LEU A 93 7.96 -8.33 8.24
N ALA A 94 8.77 -9.34 7.88
CA ALA A 94 10.16 -9.13 7.49
C ALA A 94 10.29 -8.29 6.21
N THR A 95 9.60 -8.69 5.14
CA THR A 95 9.60 -8.01 3.84
C THR A 95 9.11 -6.57 3.94
N ASP A 96 8.01 -6.37 4.66
CA ASP A 96 7.36 -5.07 4.80
C ASP A 96 8.22 -4.11 5.64
N SER A 97 8.85 -4.62 6.71
CA SER A 97 9.80 -3.85 7.52
C SER A 97 11.06 -3.47 6.75
N ALA A 98 11.59 -4.40 5.94
CA ALA A 98 12.77 -4.13 5.11
C ALA A 98 12.49 -3.07 4.04
N SER A 99 11.30 -3.10 3.43
CA SER A 99 10.84 -2.08 2.48
C SER A 99 10.77 -0.70 3.12
N VAL A 100 10.11 -0.59 4.28
CA VAL A 100 10.03 0.68 5.02
C VAL A 100 11.41 1.14 5.48
N ALA A 101 12.27 0.24 6.00
CA ALA A 101 13.63 0.60 6.39
C ALA A 101 14.46 1.16 5.21
N GLY A 102 14.22 0.69 3.98
CA GLY A 102 14.79 1.27 2.77
C GLY A 102 14.41 2.73 2.56
N VAL A 103 13.12 3.06 2.75
CA VAL A 103 12.63 4.45 2.72
C VAL A 103 13.26 5.29 3.82
N LEU A 104 13.38 4.76 5.05
CA LEU A 104 13.97 5.52 6.16
C LEU A 104 15.45 5.85 5.93
N ARG A 105 16.20 4.98 5.25
CA ARG A 105 17.62 5.22 4.92
C ARG A 105 17.83 6.31 3.87
N SER A 106 16.83 6.59 3.02
CA SER A 106 16.93 7.65 2.02
C SER A 106 16.61 9.05 2.57
N ILE A 107 16.11 9.13 3.81
CA ILE A 107 15.74 10.39 4.44
C ILE A 107 16.91 10.91 5.29
N GLN A 108 17.31 12.15 5.02
CA GLN A 108 18.29 12.88 5.81
C GLN A 108 17.59 13.60 6.98
N GLY A 109 18.26 13.68 8.13
CA GLY A 109 17.75 14.41 9.30
C GLY A 109 16.77 13.61 10.17
N PRO A 110 16.16 14.26 11.17
CA PRO A 110 15.33 13.59 12.16
C PRO A 110 14.00 13.10 11.56
N ILE A 111 13.58 11.91 11.96
CA ILE A 111 12.36 11.23 11.50
C ILE A 111 11.41 10.98 12.67
N VAL A 112 10.13 11.31 12.48
CA VAL A 112 9.02 10.79 13.28
C VAL A 112 8.34 9.69 12.47
N LEU A 113 8.34 8.47 12.98
CA LEU A 113 7.81 7.31 12.28
C LEU A 113 6.47 6.88 12.87
N VAL A 114 5.42 6.85 12.05
CA VAL A 114 4.04 6.62 12.47
C VAL A 114 3.53 5.35 11.82
N GLY A 115 2.94 4.44 12.61
CA GLY A 115 2.37 3.18 12.13
C GLY A 115 0.94 3.01 12.61
N HIS A 116 0.02 2.69 11.68
CA HIS A 116 -1.37 2.36 12.00
C HIS A 116 -1.61 0.84 11.96
N SER A 117 -2.32 0.29 12.94
CA SER A 117 -2.69 -1.14 12.97
C SER A 117 -1.47 -2.06 12.77
N TYR A 118 -1.49 -2.94 11.76
CA TYR A 118 -0.34 -3.75 11.32
C TYR A 118 0.95 -2.93 11.11
N GLY A 119 0.83 -1.69 10.63
CA GLY A 119 1.95 -0.78 10.42
C GLY A 119 2.75 -0.52 11.69
N GLY A 120 2.15 -0.66 12.88
CA GLY A 120 2.86 -0.63 14.16
C GLY A 120 3.94 -1.70 14.29
N ALA A 121 3.63 -2.94 13.89
CA ALA A 121 4.62 -4.01 13.88
C ALA A 121 5.73 -3.74 12.87
N VAL A 122 5.37 -3.23 11.69
CA VAL A 122 6.32 -2.86 10.64
C VAL A 122 7.30 -1.79 11.13
N ILE A 123 6.82 -0.71 11.74
CA ILE A 123 7.70 0.37 12.23
C ILE A 123 8.57 -0.09 13.40
N SER A 124 8.08 -1.03 14.21
CA SER A 124 8.81 -1.59 15.36
C SER A 124 10.08 -2.34 14.91
N GLN A 125 10.06 -2.96 13.73
CA GLN A 125 11.27 -3.56 13.17
C GLN A 125 12.05 -2.57 12.29
N ALA A 126 11.37 -1.83 11.42
CA ALA A 126 12.01 -0.97 10.43
C ALA A 126 12.88 0.14 11.03
N ALA A 127 12.52 0.65 12.22
CA ALA A 127 13.29 1.68 12.91
C ALA A 127 14.52 1.15 13.66
N THR A 128 14.65 -0.17 13.84
CA THR A 128 15.74 -0.77 14.65
C THR A 128 17.10 -0.40 14.06
N GLY A 129 17.95 0.24 14.87
CA GLY A 129 19.31 0.63 14.49
C GLY A 129 19.39 1.85 13.56
N ASN A 130 18.27 2.52 13.26
CA ASN A 130 18.30 3.76 12.48
C ASN A 130 18.45 4.98 13.41
N PRO A 131 19.60 5.68 13.42
CA PRO A 131 19.83 6.81 14.32
C PRO A 131 18.99 8.04 13.96
N ASN A 132 18.43 8.12 12.75
CA ASN A 132 17.61 9.25 12.32
C ASN A 132 16.19 9.17 12.86
N VAL A 133 15.70 7.99 13.27
CA VAL A 133 14.36 7.85 13.87
C VAL A 133 14.41 8.32 15.32
N LYS A 134 13.73 9.44 15.60
CA LYS A 134 13.73 10.09 16.93
C LYS A 134 12.48 9.82 17.74
N ALA A 135 11.39 9.42 17.08
CA ALA A 135 10.11 9.15 17.71
C ALA A 135 9.32 8.09 16.92
N LEU A 136 8.57 7.27 17.66
CA LEU A 136 7.60 6.33 17.12
C LEU A 136 6.19 6.71 17.57
N VAL A 137 5.22 6.68 16.65
CA VAL A 137 3.80 6.91 16.97
C VAL A 137 2.97 5.74 16.49
N TYR A 138 2.27 5.10 17.42
CA TYR A 138 1.44 3.93 17.21
C TYR A 138 -0.03 4.33 17.21
N VAL A 139 -0.67 4.30 16.04
CA VAL A 139 -2.08 4.69 15.89
C VAL A 139 -2.93 3.44 15.85
N SER A 140 -3.64 3.12 16.94
CA SER A 140 -4.45 1.89 17.09
C SER A 140 -3.72 0.65 16.55
N ALA A 141 -2.47 0.50 16.96
CA ALA A 141 -1.48 -0.33 16.27
C ALA A 141 -0.94 -1.48 17.12
N PHE A 142 -0.45 -2.52 16.45
CA PHE A 142 0.33 -3.56 17.11
C PHE A 142 1.67 -2.98 17.59
N MET A 143 2.04 -3.31 18.83
CA MET A 143 3.33 -2.97 19.44
C MET A 143 4.03 -4.25 19.93
N PRO A 144 4.42 -5.17 19.03
CA PRO A 144 4.95 -6.47 19.44
C PRO A 144 6.32 -6.30 20.10
N ASP A 145 6.60 -7.13 21.11
CA ASP A 145 7.95 -7.35 21.58
C ASP A 145 8.68 -8.41 20.71
N LYS A 146 10.01 -8.45 20.81
CA LYS A 146 10.82 -9.47 20.13
C LYS A 146 10.32 -10.86 20.54
N GLY A 147 10.03 -11.68 19.54
CA GLY A 147 9.54 -13.04 19.73
C GLY A 147 8.01 -13.17 19.70
N GLU A 148 7.26 -12.08 19.73
CA GLU A 148 5.80 -12.14 19.66
C GLU A 148 5.28 -12.33 18.23
N VAL A 149 4.07 -12.89 18.12
CA VAL A 149 3.38 -13.17 16.87
C VAL A 149 2.06 -12.42 16.87
N LEU A 150 1.79 -11.62 15.83
CA LEU A 150 0.64 -10.70 15.78
C LEU A 150 -0.70 -11.42 15.91
N GLY A 151 -0.87 -12.56 15.25
CA GLY A 151 -2.09 -13.37 15.36
C GLY A 151 -2.35 -13.83 16.80
N ARG A 152 -1.29 -14.16 17.55
CA ARG A 152 -1.41 -14.51 18.98
C ARG A 152 -1.74 -13.29 19.84
N LEU A 153 -1.15 -12.13 19.54
CA LEU A 153 -1.48 -10.87 20.21
C LEU A 153 -2.95 -10.51 20.01
N ALA A 154 -3.44 -10.58 18.78
CA ALA A 154 -4.85 -10.34 18.46
C ALA A 154 -5.77 -11.33 19.19
N ALA A 155 -5.38 -12.60 19.28
CA ALA A 155 -6.16 -13.63 19.96
C ALA A 155 -6.30 -13.42 21.48
N ARG A 156 -5.42 -12.63 22.12
CA ARG A 156 -5.55 -12.28 23.54
C ARG A 156 -6.80 -11.41 23.83
N PHE A 157 -7.33 -10.74 22.81
CA PHE A 157 -8.48 -9.84 22.91
C PHE A 157 -9.59 -10.30 21.96
N PRO A 158 -10.39 -11.31 22.35
CA PRO A 158 -11.46 -11.83 21.52
C PRO A 158 -12.58 -10.78 21.32
N GLY A 159 -13.39 -10.97 20.27
CA GLY A 159 -14.54 -10.10 19.97
C GLY A 159 -14.39 -9.22 18.72
N SER A 160 -13.26 -9.30 18.01
CA SER A 160 -13.10 -8.58 16.75
C SER A 160 -14.08 -9.08 15.68
N ALA A 161 -14.94 -8.18 15.19
CA ALA A 161 -15.83 -8.42 14.06
C ALA A 161 -15.08 -8.53 12.72
N LEU A 162 -13.79 -8.17 12.68
CA LEU A 162 -12.96 -8.20 11.48
C LEU A 162 -12.65 -9.65 11.05
N ASN A 163 -12.24 -10.51 11.97
CA ASN A 163 -11.86 -11.89 11.69
C ASN A 163 -12.94 -12.69 10.92
N PRO A 164 -14.22 -12.71 11.34
CA PRO A 164 -15.29 -13.40 10.59
C PRO A 164 -15.70 -12.69 9.30
N ALA A 165 -15.18 -11.49 9.03
CA ALA A 165 -15.40 -10.75 7.79
C ALA A 165 -14.28 -10.98 6.76
N LEU A 166 -13.24 -11.76 7.08
CA LEU A 166 -12.14 -12.00 6.16
C LEU A 166 -12.45 -13.10 5.13
N LYS A 167 -12.14 -12.82 3.87
CA LYS A 167 -12.10 -13.77 2.75
C LYS A 167 -10.66 -14.20 2.51
N LYS A 168 -10.44 -15.50 2.36
CA LYS A 168 -9.13 -16.09 2.02
C LYS A 168 -9.07 -16.33 0.53
N VAL A 169 -8.03 -15.84 -0.13
CA VAL A 169 -7.81 -16.01 -1.57
C VAL A 169 -6.39 -16.53 -1.78
N PRO A 170 -6.18 -17.69 -2.43
CA PRO A 170 -4.84 -18.16 -2.71
C PRO A 170 -4.14 -17.26 -3.74
N PHE A 171 -2.83 -17.05 -3.57
CA PHE A 171 -1.98 -16.42 -4.58
C PHE A 171 -0.68 -17.21 -4.76
N ARG A 172 0.03 -16.98 -5.86
CA ARG A 172 1.30 -17.65 -6.15
C ARG A 172 2.46 -16.71 -5.86
N ASN A 173 3.38 -17.16 -5.03
CA ASN A 173 4.66 -16.49 -4.79
C ASN A 173 5.59 -16.67 -6.00
N THR A 174 6.60 -15.82 -6.10
CA THR A 174 7.61 -15.88 -7.16
C THR A 174 8.46 -17.15 -7.10
N ASP A 175 8.60 -17.77 -5.92
CA ASP A 175 9.30 -19.05 -5.72
C ASP A 175 8.44 -20.28 -6.08
N GLY A 176 7.23 -20.06 -6.60
CA GLY A 176 6.30 -21.14 -6.96
C GLY A 176 5.52 -21.74 -5.79
N THR A 177 5.65 -21.21 -4.56
CA THR A 177 4.80 -21.60 -3.43
C THR A 177 3.43 -20.91 -3.48
N THR A 178 2.44 -21.44 -2.77
CA THR A 178 1.11 -20.82 -2.64
C THR A 178 1.02 -20.07 -1.31
N GLY A 179 0.75 -18.77 -1.39
CA GLY A 179 0.36 -17.95 -0.25
C GLY A 179 -1.17 -17.82 -0.14
N THR A 180 -1.64 -17.22 0.95
CA THR A 180 -3.05 -16.86 1.13
C THR A 180 -3.15 -15.37 1.42
N ASP A 181 -3.86 -14.65 0.57
CA ASP A 181 -4.26 -13.28 0.78
C ASP A 181 -5.54 -13.25 1.64
N LEU A 182 -5.55 -12.31 2.58
CA LEU A 182 -6.73 -11.95 3.35
C LEU A 182 -7.31 -10.66 2.76
N TYR A 183 -8.62 -10.68 2.51
CA TYR A 183 -9.42 -9.53 2.11
C TYR A 183 -10.51 -9.30 3.15
N VAL A 184 -10.90 -8.05 3.39
CA VAL A 184 -12.16 -7.77 4.07
C VAL A 184 -13.29 -7.92 3.06
N ALA A 185 -14.31 -8.72 3.40
CA ALA A 185 -15.48 -8.92 2.56
C ALA A 185 -16.13 -7.55 2.21
N PRO A 186 -16.29 -7.19 0.92
CA PRO A 186 -16.77 -5.86 0.53
C PRO A 186 -18.11 -5.47 1.16
N ASP A 187 -19.04 -6.42 1.30
CA ASP A 187 -20.36 -6.26 1.92
C ASP A 187 -20.27 -5.97 3.43
N LYS A 188 -19.18 -6.35 4.08
CA LYS A 188 -18.93 -6.12 5.52
C LYS A 188 -17.97 -4.96 5.79
N PHE A 189 -17.23 -4.49 4.78
CA PHE A 189 -16.12 -3.54 4.91
C PHE A 189 -16.48 -2.31 5.74
N HIS A 190 -17.56 -1.62 5.37
CA HIS A 190 -18.03 -0.45 6.12
C HIS A 190 -18.25 -0.79 7.60
N ALA A 191 -19.03 -1.83 7.91
CA ALA A 191 -19.42 -2.13 9.28
C ALA A 191 -18.25 -2.57 10.17
N VAL A 192 -17.25 -3.27 9.62
CA VAL A 192 -16.18 -3.90 10.42
C VAL A 192 -14.83 -3.20 10.35
N PHE A 193 -14.61 -2.33 9.36
CA PHE A 193 -13.29 -1.71 9.10
C PHE A 193 -13.31 -0.19 9.17
N ALA A 194 -14.39 0.45 8.72
CA ALA A 194 -14.47 1.92 8.59
C ALA A 194 -15.89 2.44 8.85
N ALA A 195 -16.46 2.06 10.00
CA ALA A 195 -17.88 2.30 10.31
C ALA A 195 -18.25 3.77 10.53
N ASP A 196 -17.24 4.62 10.73
CA ASP A 196 -17.33 6.06 10.93
C ASP A 196 -17.23 6.85 9.61
N LEU A 197 -16.88 6.20 8.50
CA LEU A 197 -16.79 6.83 7.19
C LEU A 197 -18.10 6.69 6.39
N PRO A 198 -18.41 7.63 5.48
CA PRO A 198 -19.55 7.50 4.57
C PRO A 198 -19.47 6.23 3.72
N ARG A 199 -20.63 5.63 3.43
CA ARG A 199 -20.72 4.43 2.57
C ARG A 199 -20.05 4.63 1.22
N THR A 200 -20.23 5.80 0.59
CA THR A 200 -19.58 6.16 -0.69
C THR A 200 -18.06 6.05 -0.63
N THR A 201 -17.45 6.54 0.45
CA THR A 201 -16.00 6.39 0.70
C THR A 201 -15.65 4.92 0.89
N THR A 202 -16.34 4.22 1.80
CA THR A 202 -16.00 2.81 2.11
C THR A 202 -16.22 1.85 0.95
N SER A 203 -17.15 2.14 0.03
CA SER A 203 -17.36 1.33 -1.18
C SER A 203 -16.16 1.44 -2.12
N VAL A 204 -15.61 2.64 -2.29
CA VAL A 204 -14.37 2.84 -3.05
C VAL A 204 -13.21 2.17 -2.34
N THR A 205 -13.03 2.40 -1.03
CA THR A 205 -11.94 1.80 -0.26
C THR A 205 -12.02 0.26 -0.22
N ALA A 206 -13.22 -0.32 -0.15
CA ALA A 206 -13.38 -1.77 -0.23
C ALA A 206 -12.94 -2.33 -1.59
N ALA A 207 -13.13 -1.57 -2.68
CA ALA A 207 -12.70 -1.94 -4.02
C ALA A 207 -11.19 -1.71 -4.23
N THR A 208 -10.61 -0.69 -3.60
CA THR A 208 -9.18 -0.36 -3.71
C THR A 208 -8.34 -0.96 -2.57
N GLN A 209 -8.94 -1.74 -1.67
CA GLN A 209 -8.25 -2.37 -0.56
C GLN A 209 -7.07 -3.19 -1.07
N ARG A 210 -5.96 -3.21 -0.32
CA ARG A 210 -4.83 -4.07 -0.64
C ARG A 210 -4.86 -5.31 0.25
N PRO A 211 -4.88 -6.52 -0.31
CA PRO A 211 -4.83 -7.72 0.51
C PRO A 211 -3.51 -7.80 1.29
N ILE A 212 -3.56 -8.46 2.44
CA ILE A 212 -2.39 -8.81 3.22
C ILE A 212 -2.16 -10.32 3.19
N ALA A 213 -0.90 -10.73 2.99
CA ALA A 213 -0.53 -12.13 3.10
C ALA A 213 -0.77 -12.62 4.54
N ALA A 214 -1.48 -13.74 4.71
CA ALA A 214 -1.79 -14.32 6.02
C ALA A 214 -0.54 -14.64 6.85
N SER A 215 0.59 -14.91 6.18
CA SER A 215 1.90 -15.10 6.82
C SER A 215 2.32 -13.89 7.66
N ALA A 216 1.96 -12.66 7.28
CA ALA A 216 2.32 -11.45 8.00
C ALA A 216 1.81 -11.42 9.46
N PHE A 217 0.73 -12.17 9.77
CA PHE A 217 0.21 -12.32 11.13
C PHE A 217 0.83 -13.50 11.89
N ASN A 218 1.51 -14.41 11.19
CA ASN A 218 2.16 -15.59 11.77
C ASN A 218 3.67 -15.41 11.95
N ASP A 219 4.26 -14.42 11.28
CA ASP A 219 5.66 -14.05 11.44
C ASP A 219 5.96 -13.65 12.88
N LYS A 220 7.15 -14.05 13.32
CA LYS A 220 7.68 -13.68 14.63
C LYS A 220 8.40 -12.35 14.53
N ALA A 221 8.05 -11.39 15.39
CA ALA A 221 8.78 -10.14 15.48
C ALA A 221 10.24 -10.41 15.90
N THR A 222 11.21 -9.86 15.18
CA THR A 222 12.65 -10.08 15.42
C THR A 222 13.28 -8.94 16.22
N SER A 223 12.62 -7.79 16.29
CA SER A 223 13.04 -6.63 17.06
C SER A 223 11.85 -5.77 17.49
N ALA A 224 12.10 -4.85 18.43
CA ALA A 224 11.11 -3.98 19.04
C ALA A 224 11.72 -2.59 19.31
N ALA A 225 11.78 -1.74 18.28
CA ALA A 225 12.43 -0.42 18.37
C ALA A 225 11.82 0.49 19.45
N TRP A 226 10.55 0.30 19.82
CA TRP A 226 9.91 1.04 20.90
C TRP A 226 10.54 0.79 22.28
N ARG A 227 11.34 -0.27 22.44
CA ARG A 227 12.11 -0.51 23.66
C ARG A 227 13.23 0.51 23.87
N THR A 228 13.71 1.17 22.81
CA THR A 228 14.87 2.09 22.87
C THR A 228 14.58 3.46 22.29
N ILE A 229 13.54 3.61 21.45
CA ILE A 229 13.13 4.88 20.85
C ILE A 229 11.88 5.40 21.58
N PRO A 230 11.85 6.70 21.96
CA PRO A 230 10.66 7.33 22.53
C PRO A 230 9.41 7.04 21.68
N SER A 231 8.34 6.60 22.35
CA SER A 231 7.16 6.05 21.69
C SER A 231 5.86 6.58 22.30
N TRP A 232 4.88 6.86 21.45
CA TRP A 232 3.54 7.30 21.82
C TRP A 232 2.49 6.41 21.20
N ALA A 233 1.35 6.26 21.87
CA ALA A 233 0.20 5.51 21.36
C ALA A 233 -1.04 6.40 21.28
N ALA A 234 -1.71 6.40 20.13
CA ALA A 234 -3.02 7.00 19.93
C ALA A 234 -4.05 5.87 19.82
N VAL A 235 -4.87 5.71 20.86
CA VAL A 235 -5.88 4.65 20.93
C VAL A 235 -7.23 5.20 20.46
N ALA A 236 -7.81 4.59 19.44
CA ALA A 236 -9.16 4.92 19.00
C ALA A 236 -10.17 4.47 20.07
N THR A 237 -11.03 5.40 20.49
CA THR A 237 -12.19 5.10 21.35
C THR A 237 -13.45 5.14 20.50
N ALA A 238 -14.44 4.33 20.86
CA ALA A 238 -15.71 4.36 20.16
C ALA A 238 -16.37 5.74 20.35
N ARG A 239 -16.73 6.40 19.25
CA ARG A 239 -17.62 7.56 19.29
C ARG A 239 -19.04 7.04 19.10
N SER A 240 -19.81 6.87 20.18
CA SER A 240 -21.25 6.70 20.02
C SER A 240 -21.82 8.03 19.55
N ARG A 241 -22.20 8.10 18.27
CA ARG A 241 -23.19 9.10 17.86
C ARG A 241 -24.54 8.45 18.09
N SER A 242 -25.22 8.80 19.18
CA SER A 242 -26.67 8.66 19.23
C SER A 242 -27.20 9.45 18.04
N ARG A 243 -27.82 8.75 17.09
CA ARG A 243 -28.69 9.40 16.11
C ARG A 243 -29.99 9.78 16.79
#